data_AF-A0A2K1Y2D2-F1
#
_entry.id   AF-A0A2K1Y2D2-F1
#
_cell.length_a   1.000
_cell.length_b   1.000
_cell.length_c   1.000
_cell.angle_alpha   90.00
_cell.angle_beta   90.00
_cell.angle_gamma   90.00
#
_symmetry.space_group_name_H-M   'P 1'
#
loop_
_entity.id
_entity.type
_entity.pdbx_description
1 polymer ?
#
loop_
_entity_poly.entity_id
_entity_poly.type
_entity_poly.pdbx_seq_one_letter_code
_entity_poly.pdbx_strand_id
1 'polypeptide(L)'
;MSAVIILIKLKDAVVSFSLYSEALKFAQHREKMIQTVIRALTLKIYNVTDDMVYQFITTPPVSSYFSYLIHNLKEEMGINQRRKDLLLKTDRIVGDLYFLKDILCVGESRLSKVVTQKICYAQLASHSRIASFASFKAE
;
A
#
# COMPACT_ATOMS: atom_id res chain seq x y z
N MET A 1 -4.52 14.05 -19.24
CA MET A 1 -4.93 12.80 -18.56
C MET A 1 -5.14 11.58 -19.48
N SER A 2 -4.98 11.68 -20.82
CA SER A 2 -5.31 10.53 -21.71
C SER A 2 -4.21 9.50 -21.96
N ALA A 3 -2.91 9.84 -21.97
CA ALA A 3 -1.88 8.91 -22.46
C ALA A 3 -1.68 7.66 -21.57
N VAL A 4 -1.66 7.83 -20.24
CA VAL A 4 -1.48 6.72 -19.29
C VAL A 4 -2.71 5.80 -19.25
N ILE A 5 -3.91 6.36 -19.40
CA ILE A 5 -5.16 5.59 -19.42
C ILE A 5 -5.26 4.79 -20.73
N ILE A 6 -4.79 5.34 -21.85
CA ILE A 6 -4.75 4.66 -23.15
C ILE A 6 -3.71 3.53 -23.17
N LEU A 7 -2.54 3.71 -22.53
CA LEU A 7 -1.52 2.66 -22.41
C LEU A 7 -2.00 1.42 -21.65
N ILE A 8 -2.80 1.61 -20.59
CA ILE A 8 -3.38 0.50 -19.81
C ILE A 8 -4.45 -0.25 -20.62
N LYS A 9 -5.12 0.40 -21.59
CA LYS A 9 -6.15 -0.22 -22.42
C LYS A 9 -5.61 -1.02 -23.62
N LEU A 10 -4.30 -1.04 -23.89
CA LEU A 10 -3.77 -1.47 -25.19
C LEU A 10 -2.78 -2.63 -25.22
N LYS A 11 -2.38 -3.30 -24.12
CA LYS A 11 -1.42 -4.42 -24.21
C LYS A 11 -1.60 -5.53 -23.18
N ASP A 12 -1.16 -6.73 -23.59
CA ASP A 12 -0.92 -7.96 -22.82
C ASP A 12 -0.74 -7.75 -21.31
N ALA A 13 -1.39 -8.62 -20.51
CA ALA A 13 -1.26 -8.64 -19.05
C ALA A 13 0.22 -8.56 -18.59
N VAL A 14 1.12 -9.20 -19.34
CA VAL A 14 2.58 -9.18 -19.13
C VAL A 14 3.17 -7.77 -19.12
N VAL A 15 2.79 -6.91 -20.09
CA VAL A 15 3.29 -5.53 -20.18
C VAL A 15 2.75 -4.67 -19.03
N SER A 16 1.49 -4.89 -18.64
CA SER A 16 0.87 -4.17 -17.53
C SER A 16 1.52 -4.49 -16.18
N PHE A 17 1.94 -5.75 -15.97
CA PHE A 17 2.62 -6.20 -14.76
C PHE A 17 4.04 -5.65 -14.65
N SER A 18 4.80 -5.65 -15.75
CA SER A 18 6.13 -5.01 -15.78
C SER A 18 6.04 -3.52 -15.51
N LEU A 19 5.08 -2.82 -16.13
CA LEU A 19 4.87 -1.39 -15.91
C LEU A 19 4.50 -1.08 -14.45
N TYR A 20 3.63 -1.88 -13.85
CA TYR A 20 3.27 -1.72 -12.45
C TYR A 20 4.44 -1.95 -11.50
N SER A 21 5.22 -3.00 -11.74
CA SER A 21 6.40 -3.32 -10.94
C SER A 21 7.42 -2.18 -10.95
N GLU A 22 7.63 -1.54 -12.11
CA GLU A 22 8.47 -0.36 -12.22
C GLU A 22 7.84 0.87 -11.55
N ALA A 23 6.54 1.09 -11.71
CA ALA A 23 5.83 2.20 -11.08
C ALA A 23 5.90 2.16 -9.55
N LEU A 24 5.85 0.96 -8.94
CA LEU A 24 5.94 0.80 -7.49
C LEU A 24 7.26 1.31 -6.89
N LYS A 25 8.36 1.35 -7.67
CA LYS A 25 9.63 1.94 -7.23
C LYS A 25 9.51 3.43 -6.93
N PHE A 26 8.53 4.10 -7.54
CA PHE A 26 8.25 5.52 -7.35
C PHE A 26 7.15 5.79 -6.32
N ALA A 27 6.65 4.78 -5.61
CA ALA A 27 5.50 4.94 -4.72
C ALA A 27 5.73 5.91 -3.55
N GLN A 28 6.99 6.21 -3.23
CA GLN A 28 7.40 7.19 -2.22
C GLN A 28 8.00 8.47 -2.81
N HIS A 29 7.75 8.73 -4.08
CA HIS A 29 8.20 9.96 -4.70
C HIS A 29 7.62 11.18 -3.97
N ARG A 30 8.41 12.24 -3.79
CA ARG A 30 7.97 13.45 -3.05
C ARG A 30 6.87 14.22 -3.78
N GLU A 31 6.81 14.09 -5.10
CA GLU A 31 5.80 14.75 -5.92
C GLU A 31 4.44 14.05 -5.82
N LYS A 32 3.42 14.80 -5.37
CA LYS A 32 2.04 14.34 -5.25
C LYS A 32 1.46 13.81 -6.56
N MET A 33 1.84 14.40 -7.70
CA MET A 33 1.37 13.97 -9.01
C MET A 33 1.82 12.54 -9.32
N ILE A 34 3.10 12.22 -9.06
CA ILE A 34 3.65 10.88 -9.26
C ILE A 34 2.94 9.88 -8.33
N GLN A 35 2.76 10.22 -7.05
CA GLN A 35 1.99 9.37 -6.13
C GLN A 35 0.56 9.14 -6.61
N THR A 36 -0.11 10.17 -7.12
CA THR A 36 -1.49 10.08 -7.63
C THR A 36 -1.58 9.12 -8.81
N VAL A 37 -0.63 9.18 -9.74
CA VAL A 37 -0.56 8.26 -10.88
C VAL A 37 -0.37 6.82 -10.42
N ILE A 38 0.51 6.58 -9.45
CA ILE A 38 0.79 5.24 -8.92
C ILE A 38 -0.42 4.70 -8.16
N ARG A 39 -1.08 5.53 -7.34
CA ARG A 39 -2.32 5.16 -6.63
C ARG A 39 -3.43 4.80 -7.62
N ALA A 40 -3.63 5.60 -8.66
CA ALA A 40 -4.62 5.30 -9.70
C ALA A 40 -4.30 4.01 -10.47
N LEU A 41 -3.03 3.75 -10.77
CA LEU A 41 -2.58 2.51 -11.39
C LEU A 41 -2.83 1.29 -10.47
N THR A 42 -2.52 1.43 -9.19
CA THR A 42 -2.73 0.41 -8.16
C THR A 42 -4.21 0.05 -8.04
N LEU A 43 -5.09 1.05 -7.92
CA LEU A 43 -6.54 0.82 -7.83
C LEU A 43 -7.07 0.15 -9.08
N LYS A 44 -6.59 0.53 -10.26
CA LYS A 44 -6.97 -0.16 -11.50
C LYS A 44 -6.62 -1.63 -11.47
N ILE A 45 -5.38 -1.96 -11.10
CA ILE A 45 -4.90 -3.35 -11.07
C ILE A 45 -5.66 -4.16 -10.02
N TYR A 46 -5.89 -3.60 -8.83
CA TYR A 46 -6.66 -4.26 -7.78
C TYR A 46 -8.13 -4.44 -8.15
N ASN A 47 -8.68 -3.57 -9.00
CA ASN A 47 -10.06 -3.68 -9.48
C ASN A 47 -10.21 -4.65 -10.67
N VAL A 48 -9.13 -5.22 -11.21
CA VAL A 48 -9.23 -6.25 -12.25
C VAL A 48 -9.52 -7.60 -11.59
N THR A 49 -10.69 -8.17 -11.91
CA THR A 49 -11.12 -9.50 -11.48
C THR A 49 -10.56 -10.58 -12.41
N ASP A 50 -9.26 -10.84 -12.32
CA ASP A 50 -8.54 -11.86 -13.10
C ASP A 50 -7.58 -12.63 -12.18
N ASP A 51 -7.62 -13.96 -12.23
CA ASP A 51 -6.81 -14.83 -11.35
C ASP A 51 -5.30 -14.64 -11.55
N MET A 52 -4.83 -14.32 -12.77
CA MET A 52 -3.43 -14.02 -13.02
C MET A 52 -3.02 -12.70 -12.36
N VAL A 53 -3.91 -11.70 -12.39
CA VAL A 53 -3.68 -10.42 -11.70
C VAL A 53 -3.64 -10.64 -10.20
N TYR A 54 -4.57 -11.44 -9.66
CA TYR A 54 -4.59 -11.80 -8.25
C TYR A 54 -3.30 -12.54 -7.83
N GLN A 55 -2.85 -13.52 -8.61
CA GLN A 55 -1.60 -14.23 -8.35
C GLN A 55 -0.40 -13.29 -8.38
N PHE A 56 -0.35 -12.39 -9.35
CA PHE A 56 0.71 -11.39 -9.48
C PHE A 56 0.77 -10.44 -8.28
N ILE A 57 -0.36 -9.87 -7.84
CA ILE A 57 -0.39 -8.92 -6.72
C ILE A 57 -0.15 -9.57 -5.35
N THR A 58 -0.40 -10.88 -5.24
CA THR A 58 -0.16 -11.66 -4.00
C THR A 58 1.25 -12.26 -3.92
N THR A 59 1.98 -12.27 -5.02
CA THR A 59 3.35 -12.79 -5.09
C THR A 59 4.39 -11.68 -4.81
N PRO A 60 5.45 -11.93 -4.00
CA PRO A 60 6.54 -11.00 -3.83
C PRO A 60 7.28 -10.70 -5.16
N PRO A 61 7.80 -9.48 -5.38
CA PRO A 61 7.89 -8.38 -4.42
C PRO A 61 6.63 -7.51 -4.35
N VAL A 62 5.68 -7.68 -5.27
CA VAL A 62 4.50 -6.81 -5.41
C VAL A 62 3.63 -6.83 -4.17
N SER A 63 3.43 -8.01 -3.57
CA SER A 63 2.63 -8.14 -2.34
C SER A 63 3.24 -7.45 -1.11
N SER A 64 4.53 -7.11 -1.16
CA SER A 64 5.19 -6.34 -0.09
C SER A 64 4.78 -4.87 -0.09
N TYR A 65 4.28 -4.34 -1.20
CA TYR A 65 3.90 -2.92 -1.32
C TYR A 65 2.84 -2.51 -0.29
N PHE A 66 1.80 -3.33 -0.12
CA PHE A 66 0.75 -3.03 0.85
C PHE A 66 1.28 -2.98 2.29
N SER A 67 2.16 -3.94 2.64
CA SER A 67 2.82 -3.98 3.95
C SER A 67 3.68 -2.74 4.18
N TYR A 68 4.41 -2.32 3.14
CA TYR A 68 5.23 -1.12 3.17
C TYR A 68 4.38 0.15 3.37
N LEU A 69 3.21 0.22 2.75
CA LEU A 69 2.30 1.35 2.89
C LEU A 69 1.76 1.48 4.34
N ILE A 70 1.33 0.37 4.93
CA ILE A 70 0.88 0.33 6.33
C ILE A 70 2.03 0.70 7.28
N HIS A 71 3.24 0.19 7.04
CA HIS A 71 4.42 0.52 7.84
C HIS A 71 4.71 2.02 7.81
N ASN A 72 4.77 2.62 6.62
CA ASN A 72 5.02 4.06 6.49
C ASN A 72 3.94 4.89 7.18
N LEU A 73 2.66 4.54 7.01
CA LEU A 73 1.57 5.23 7.70
C LEU A 73 1.75 5.22 9.23
N LYS A 74 2.16 4.07 9.80
CA LYS A 74 2.41 3.94 11.24
C LYS A 74 3.58 4.82 11.71
N GLU A 75 4.69 4.82 10.99
CA GLU A 75 5.85 5.68 11.27
C GLU A 75 5.47 7.18 11.20
N GLU A 76 4.61 7.54 10.24
CA GLU A 76 4.17 8.93 10.09
C GLU A 76 3.25 9.37 11.26
N MET A 77 2.44 8.46 11.82
CA MET A 77 1.55 8.72 12.96
C MET A 77 2.23 8.67 14.34
N GLY A 78 3.43 8.08 14.48
CA GLY A 78 4.22 8.12 15.72
C GLY A 78 4.87 9.50 15.92
N ILE A 79 4.19 10.42 16.62
CA ILE A 79 4.56 11.84 16.63
C ILE A 79 5.54 12.19 17.76
N ASN A 80 6.70 12.73 17.38
CA ASN A 80 7.57 13.56 18.21
C ASN A 80 8.19 14.71 17.37
N GLN A 81 7.37 15.60 16.77
CA GLN A 81 7.87 16.58 15.77
C GLN A 81 7.23 17.99 15.81
N ARG A 82 7.95 18.98 15.24
CA ARG A 82 7.62 20.43 15.21
C ARG A 82 6.36 20.77 14.38
N ARG A 83 5.70 21.88 14.74
CA ARG A 83 4.38 22.33 14.20
C ARG A 83 4.26 22.49 12.67
N LYS A 84 5.30 22.92 11.95
CA LYS A 84 5.23 23.07 10.48
C LYS A 84 5.34 21.73 9.75
N ASP A 85 6.14 20.81 10.29
CA ASP A 85 6.26 19.46 9.77
C ASP A 85 4.93 18.70 9.96
N LEU A 86 4.23 18.96 11.07
CA LEU A 86 2.92 18.38 11.36
C LEU A 86 1.88 18.64 10.26
N LEU A 87 1.72 19.87 9.77
CA LEU A 87 0.71 20.20 8.75
C LEU A 87 0.94 19.47 7.41
N LEU A 88 2.18 19.45 6.93
CA LEU A 88 2.55 18.71 5.71
C LEU A 88 2.40 17.20 5.89
N LYS A 89 2.73 16.69 7.09
CA LYS A 89 2.55 15.29 7.47
C LYS A 89 1.07 14.92 7.52
N THR A 90 0.21 15.77 8.07
CA THR A 90 -1.24 15.54 8.16
C THR A 90 -1.87 15.39 6.79
N ASP A 91 -1.58 16.27 5.83
CA ASP A 91 -2.12 16.17 4.48
C ASP A 91 -1.71 14.86 3.78
N ARG A 92 -0.45 14.45 3.97
CA ARG A 92 0.04 13.16 3.46
C ARG A 92 -0.63 11.96 4.14
N ILE A 93 -0.72 11.95 5.47
CA ILE A 93 -1.37 10.90 6.25
C ILE A 93 -2.84 10.75 5.83
N VAL A 94 -3.56 11.87 5.71
CA VAL A 94 -4.95 11.89 5.26
C VAL A 94 -5.07 11.29 3.86
N GLY A 95 -4.18 11.66 2.93
CA GLY A 95 -4.13 11.08 1.59
C GLY A 95 -3.87 9.58 1.59
N ASP A 96 -2.95 9.09 2.42
CA ASP A 96 -2.65 7.66 2.56
C ASP A 96 -3.82 6.89 3.18
N LEU A 97 -4.54 7.48 4.14
CA LEU A 97 -5.75 6.90 4.73
C LEU A 97 -6.88 6.76 3.71
N TYR A 98 -7.13 7.79 2.89
CA TYR A 98 -8.13 7.71 1.82
C TYR A 98 -7.76 6.65 0.78
N PHE A 99 -6.49 6.57 0.41
CA PHE A 99 -6.02 5.55 -0.51
C PHE A 99 -6.16 4.12 0.05
N LEU A 100 -5.86 3.92 1.34
CA LEU A 100 -6.09 2.66 2.03
C LEU A 100 -7.58 2.28 2.04
N LYS A 101 -8.44 3.23 2.34
CA LYS A 101 -9.89 3.05 2.26
C LYS A 101 -10.29 2.63 0.85
N ASP A 102 -9.79 3.31 -0.18
CA ASP A 102 -10.11 2.98 -1.57
C ASP A 102 -9.69 1.55 -1.92
N ILE A 103 -8.48 1.12 -1.53
CA ILE A 103 -8.00 -0.27 -1.71
C ILE A 103 -8.93 -1.26 -1.01
N LEU A 104 -9.31 -1.00 0.25
CA LEU A 104 -10.19 -1.87 1.02
C LEU A 104 -11.61 -1.93 0.43
N CYS A 105 -12.04 -0.86 -0.22
CA CYS A 105 -13.33 -0.74 -0.89
C CYS A 105 -13.32 -1.30 -2.32
N VAL A 106 -12.17 -1.67 -2.88
CA VAL A 106 -12.13 -2.42 -4.14
C VAL A 106 -12.80 -3.77 -3.88
N GLY A 107 -13.99 -3.95 -4.45
CA GLY A 107 -15.00 -4.96 -4.09
C GLY A 107 -14.64 -6.42 -4.35
N GLU A 108 -13.37 -6.79 -4.40
CA GLU A 108 -12.95 -8.18 -4.47
C GLU A 108 -12.75 -8.75 -3.06
N SER A 109 -13.67 -9.64 -2.65
CA SER A 109 -13.64 -10.38 -1.37
C SER A 109 -12.29 -11.02 -1.06
N ARG A 110 -11.53 -11.43 -2.09
CA ARG A 110 -10.22 -12.06 -1.95
C ARG A 110 -9.12 -11.07 -1.57
N LEU A 111 -9.09 -9.89 -2.18
CA LEU A 111 -8.13 -8.82 -1.89
C LEU A 111 -8.35 -8.21 -0.51
N SER A 112 -9.61 -7.95 -0.15
CA SER A 112 -10.00 -7.55 1.21
C SER A 112 -9.50 -8.58 2.23
N LYS A 113 -9.67 -9.88 1.96
CA LYS A 113 -9.15 -10.96 2.83
C LYS A 113 -7.63 -10.95 2.96
N VAL A 114 -6.87 -10.77 1.86
CA VAL A 114 -5.39 -10.69 1.91
C VAL A 114 -4.93 -9.47 2.68
N VAL A 115 -5.53 -8.31 2.42
CA VAL A 115 -5.23 -7.06 3.12
C VAL A 115 -5.56 -7.18 4.61
N THR A 116 -6.75 -7.66 4.97
CA THR A 116 -7.16 -7.90 6.36
C THR A 116 -6.22 -8.89 7.03
N GLN A 117 -5.83 -9.97 6.38
CA GLN A 117 -4.85 -10.92 6.91
C GLN A 117 -3.50 -10.23 7.18
N LYS A 118 -2.97 -9.46 6.21
CA LYS A 118 -1.68 -8.75 6.38
C LYS A 118 -1.73 -7.71 7.50
N ILE A 119 -2.84 -6.99 7.65
CA ILE A 119 -3.06 -6.07 8.78
C ILE A 119 -3.08 -6.85 10.11
N CYS A 120 -3.82 -7.96 10.19
CA CYS A 120 -3.86 -8.81 11.38
C CYS A 120 -2.48 -9.38 11.74
N TYR A 121 -1.71 -9.84 10.75
CA TYR A 121 -0.33 -10.31 10.98
C TYR A 121 0.60 -9.20 11.46
N ALA A 122 0.52 -7.98 10.90
CA ALA A 122 1.31 -6.84 11.36
C ALA A 122 0.95 -6.44 12.81
N GLN A 123 -0.32 -6.52 13.19
CA GLN A 123 -0.79 -6.26 14.55
C GLN A 123 -0.32 -7.34 15.54
N LEU A 124 -0.42 -8.63 15.17
CA LEU A 124 0.05 -9.75 15.98
C LEU A 124 1.57 -9.74 16.15
N ALA A 125 2.33 -9.41 15.11
CA ALA A 125 3.79 -9.25 15.19
C ALA A 125 4.22 -8.07 16.07
N SER A 126 3.36 -7.06 16.24
CA SER A 126 3.60 -5.99 17.21
C SER A 126 3.28 -6.41 18.65
N HIS A 127 2.32 -7.33 18.86
CA HIS A 127 1.99 -7.89 20.18
C HIS A 127 2.99 -8.96 20.65
N SER A 128 3.60 -9.73 19.73
CA SER A 128 4.62 -10.72 20.11
C SER A 128 5.92 -10.09 20.62
N ARG A 129 6.28 -8.89 20.17
CA ARG A 129 7.41 -8.12 20.73
C ARG A 129 7.14 -7.61 22.14
N ILE A 130 5.87 -7.42 22.52
CA ILE A 130 5.52 -7.02 23.90
C ILE A 130 5.60 -8.24 24.83
N ALA A 131 5.22 -9.43 24.35
CA ALA A 131 5.37 -10.67 25.11
C ALA A 131 6.84 -11.01 25.43
N SER A 132 7.77 -10.80 24.48
CA SER A 132 9.20 -11.02 24.75
C SER A 132 9.83 -9.97 25.68
N PHE A 133 9.28 -8.75 25.74
CA PHE A 133 9.73 -7.72 26.69
C PHE A 133 9.11 -7.90 28.09
N ALA A 134 7.89 -8.43 28.19
CA ALA A 134 7.25 -8.73 29.48
C ALA A 134 7.94 -9.89 30.21
N SER A 135 8.46 -10.89 29.48
CA SER A 135 9.22 -12.00 30.08
C SER A 135 10.66 -11.65 30.46
N PHE A 136 11.22 -10.52 30.01
CA PHE A 136 12.59 -10.09 30.34
C PHE A 136 12.66 -9.12 31.53
N LYS A 137 11.53 -8.71 32.10
CA LYS A 137 11.47 -7.79 33.26
C LYS A 137 10.92 -8.45 34.53
N ALA A 138 10.82 -9.78 34.52
CA ALA A 138 10.36 -10.60 35.64
C ALA A 138 11.49 -11.44 36.28
N GLU A 139 12.75 -11.18 35.91
CA GLU A 139 13.96 -11.80 36.47
C GLU A 139 14.93 -10.69 36.88
#